data_AF-A0A7G8BIR2-F1
#
_entry.id   AF-A0A7G8BIR2-F1
#
_cell.length_a   1.000
_cell.length_b   1.000
_cell.length_c   1.000
_cell.angle_alpha   90.00
_cell.angle_beta   90.00
_cell.angle_gamma   90.00
#
_symmetry.space_group_name_H-M   'P 1'
#
loop_
_entity.id
_entity.type
_entity.pdbx_description
1 polymer ?
#
loop_
_entity_poly.entity_id
_entity_poly.type
_entity_poly.pdbx_seq_one_letter_code
_entity_poly.pdbx_strand_id
1 'polypeptide(L)'
;MAPYQDYRKALADGYVIFLPNVPQHQYHFTKAEYGLEARSHFDPLKPTSLLYTKTADGGYKLVGAMYTDRVDAPEDELNDRIPLSIAQWHQHINFCKAPEGQKAAYFGPDAKFGLLGSITTREACEEAGGEFHPHIFGWMVHVYPYKTDPKKVWSVDDDNQGHDNMDHSPMPGMKMN
;
A
#
# COMPACT_ATOMS: atom_id res chain seq x y z
N MET A 1 7.56 17.13 3.51
CA MET A 1 7.55 16.09 4.57
C MET A 1 8.55 16.32 5.71
N ALA A 2 9.38 17.38 5.70
CA ALA A 2 10.40 17.60 6.73
C ALA A 2 9.90 17.57 8.19
N PRO A 3 8.72 18.13 8.54
CA PRO A 3 8.20 18.05 9.92
C PRO A 3 7.95 16.61 10.40
N TYR A 4 7.67 15.69 9.47
CA TYR A 4 7.38 14.29 9.77
C TYR A 4 8.63 13.41 9.88
N GLN A 5 9.84 14.01 9.86
CA GLN A 5 11.05 13.29 10.26
C GLN A 5 10.97 12.83 11.73
N ASP A 6 10.32 13.63 12.59
CA ASP A 6 9.83 13.14 13.88
C ASP A 6 8.44 12.54 13.69
N TYR A 7 8.35 11.21 13.76
CA TYR A 7 7.10 10.49 13.56
C TYR A 7 6.01 10.90 14.56
N ARG A 8 6.38 11.45 15.73
CA ARG A 8 5.41 11.95 16.71
C ARG A 8 4.58 13.10 16.17
N LYS A 9 5.13 13.90 15.25
CA LYS A 9 4.38 14.94 14.55
C LYS A 9 3.27 14.34 13.69
N ALA A 10 3.53 13.23 12.99
CA ALA A 10 2.49 12.54 12.22
C ALA A 10 1.36 12.05 13.13
N LEU A 11 1.70 11.44 14.27
CA LEU A 11 0.70 11.00 15.26
C LEU A 11 -0.12 12.17 15.80
N ALA A 12 0.53 13.29 16.14
CA ALA A 12 -0.14 14.50 16.62
C ALA A 12 -1.08 15.12 15.56
N ASP A 13 -0.77 14.96 14.27
CA ASP A 13 -1.59 15.47 13.15
C ASP A 13 -2.71 14.49 12.71
N GLY A 14 -2.91 13.41 13.47
CA GLY A 14 -4.01 12.47 13.29
C GLY A 14 -3.70 11.28 12.38
N TYR A 15 -2.43 11.03 12.05
CA TYR A 15 -2.06 9.78 11.40
C TYR A 15 -2.11 8.62 12.41
N VAL A 16 -2.60 7.46 11.97
CA VAL A 16 -2.69 6.23 12.76
C VAL A 16 -1.83 5.16 12.12
N ILE A 17 -1.08 4.42 12.93
CA ILE A 17 -0.25 3.31 12.44
C ILE A 17 -1.17 2.16 12.00
N PHE A 18 -1.06 1.77 10.74
CA PHE A 18 -1.76 0.60 10.21
C PHE A 18 -1.11 -0.69 10.74
N LEU A 19 -1.93 -1.56 11.34
CA LEU A 19 -1.49 -2.83 11.94
C LEU A 19 -0.24 -2.71 12.84
N PRO A 20 -0.26 -1.87 13.90
CA PRO A 20 0.93 -1.49 14.66
C PRO A 20 1.65 -2.65 15.35
N ASN A 21 0.90 -3.71 15.67
CA ASN A 21 1.39 -4.89 16.39
C ASN A 21 1.84 -6.02 15.45
N VAL A 22 1.76 -5.80 14.13
CA VAL A 22 2.26 -6.74 13.13
C VAL A 22 3.65 -6.28 12.70
N PRO A 23 4.67 -7.14 12.74
CA PRO A 23 5.98 -6.83 12.15
C PRO A 23 5.82 -6.54 10.65
N GLN A 24 6.25 -5.35 10.24
CA GLN A 24 6.22 -4.91 8.84
C GLN A 24 7.60 -4.35 8.48
N HIS A 25 8.06 -4.59 7.26
CA HIS A 25 9.28 -3.94 6.74
C HIS A 25 9.10 -2.43 6.65
N GLN A 26 7.90 -2.01 6.25
CA GLN A 26 7.47 -0.63 6.16
C GLN A 26 6.14 -0.45 6.90
N TYR A 27 6.10 0.52 7.80
CA TYR A 27 4.90 0.90 8.51
C TYR A 27 4.21 2.08 7.81
N HIS A 28 2.92 1.89 7.54
CA HIS A 28 2.05 2.92 7.00
C HIS A 28 1.41 3.67 8.16
N PHE A 29 1.71 4.96 8.27
CA PHE A 29 1.00 5.86 9.16
C PHE A 29 -0.04 6.54 8.30
N THR A 30 -1.31 6.18 8.47
CA THR A 30 -2.39 6.50 7.54
C THR A 30 -3.35 7.52 8.14
N LYS A 31 -3.80 8.48 7.33
CA LYS A 31 -4.84 9.44 7.69
C LYS A 31 -6.05 9.22 6.81
N ALA A 32 -7.07 8.56 7.36
CA ALA A 32 -8.27 8.14 6.63
C ALA A 32 -9.01 9.31 5.96
N GLU A 33 -9.02 10.49 6.61
CA GLU A 33 -9.57 11.72 6.05
C GLU A 33 -8.95 12.08 4.70
N TYR A 34 -7.61 12.00 4.59
CA TYR A 34 -6.91 12.31 3.34
C TYR A 34 -7.15 11.22 2.28
N GLY A 35 -7.27 9.96 2.70
CA GLY A 35 -7.68 8.87 1.79
C GLY A 35 -9.10 9.06 1.23
N LEU A 36 -10.03 9.60 2.03
CA LEU A 36 -11.39 9.92 1.59
C LEU A 36 -11.41 11.13 0.65
N GLU A 37 -10.69 12.21 0.99
CA GLU A 37 -10.55 13.40 0.15
C GLU A 37 -9.94 13.07 -1.21
N ALA A 38 -8.90 12.24 -1.22
CA ALA A 38 -8.17 11.81 -2.42
C ALA A 38 -9.06 11.07 -3.44
N ARG A 39 -10.24 10.56 -3.06
CA ARG A 39 -11.18 9.95 -4.02
C ARG A 39 -11.75 10.97 -5.01
N SER A 40 -11.82 12.25 -4.63
CA SER A 40 -12.41 13.31 -5.45
C SER A 40 -11.48 14.49 -5.69
N HIS A 41 -10.47 14.69 -4.85
CA HIS A 41 -9.53 15.79 -4.96
C HIS A 41 -8.14 15.34 -4.54
N PHE A 42 -7.19 15.38 -5.47
CA PHE A 42 -5.79 15.09 -5.19
C PHE A 42 -5.05 16.35 -4.71
N ASP A 43 -4.50 16.28 -3.49
CA ASP A 43 -3.61 17.30 -2.94
C ASP A 43 -2.24 16.64 -2.62
N PRO A 44 -1.15 17.00 -3.33
CA PRO A 44 0.17 16.42 -3.10
C PRO A 44 0.77 16.78 -1.73
N LEU A 45 0.17 17.71 -0.98
CA LEU A 45 0.58 18.04 0.40
C LEU A 45 -0.16 17.20 1.45
N LYS A 46 -1.13 16.38 1.04
CA LYS A 46 -1.95 15.51 1.90
C LYS A 46 -1.74 14.03 1.57
N PRO A 47 -0.56 13.45 1.86
CA PRO A 47 -0.34 12.04 1.61
C PRO A 47 -1.27 11.18 2.48
N THR A 48 -1.95 10.21 1.85
CA THR A 48 -2.83 9.25 2.54
C THR A 48 -2.07 8.49 3.61
N SER A 49 -0.83 8.08 3.32
CA SER A 49 0.08 7.52 4.31
C SER A 49 1.47 8.13 4.26
N LEU A 50 2.08 8.28 5.43
CA LEU A 50 3.52 8.48 5.60
C LEU A 50 4.16 7.13 5.86
N LEU A 51 5.31 6.87 5.22
CA LEU A 51 5.98 5.58 5.23
C LEU A 51 7.18 5.62 6.17
N TYR A 52 7.27 4.66 7.07
CA TYR A 52 8.36 4.59 8.04
C TYR A 52 8.98 3.20 8.11
N THR A 53 10.30 3.15 8.37
CA THR A 53 10.97 1.94 8.84
C THR A 53 11.15 2.01 10.35
N LYS A 54 10.95 0.90 11.05
CA LYS A 54 11.14 0.84 12.49
C LYS A 54 12.63 0.88 12.82
N THR A 55 13.03 1.71 13.79
CA THR A 55 14.42 1.83 14.22
C THR A 55 14.73 0.91 15.40
N ALA A 56 16.01 0.58 15.61
CA ALA A 56 16.44 -0.37 16.64
C ALA A 56 16.11 0.09 18.07
N ASP A 57 16.01 1.40 18.29
CA ASP A 57 15.59 2.03 19.55
C ASP A 57 14.06 2.05 19.76
N GLY A 58 13.30 1.43 18.85
CA GLY A 58 11.83 1.35 18.93
C GLY A 58 11.10 2.55 18.32
N GLY A 59 11.81 3.51 17.73
CA GLY A 59 11.25 4.62 16.97
C GLY A 59 10.89 4.29 15.52
N TYR A 60 10.70 5.34 14.72
CA TYR A 60 10.34 5.27 13.31
C TYR A 60 11.12 6.29 12.51
N LYS A 61 11.70 5.87 11.39
CA LYS A 61 12.41 6.74 10.43
C LYS A 61 11.58 6.91 9.17
N LEU A 62 11.25 8.15 8.81
CA LEU A 62 10.51 8.48 7.60
C LEU A 62 11.32 8.06 6.36
N VAL A 63 10.68 7.31 5.46
CA VAL A 63 11.29 6.84 4.20
C VAL A 63 10.53 7.30 2.96
N GLY A 64 9.26 7.67 3.09
CA GLY A 64 8.46 8.08 1.94
C GLY A 64 7.03 8.46 2.27
N ALA A 65 6.20 8.51 1.23
CA ALA A 65 4.77 8.74 1.31
C ALA A 65 4.02 7.85 0.32
N MET A 66 2.75 7.61 0.61
CA MET A 66 1.82 6.91 -0.26
C MET A 66 0.59 7.78 -0.50
N TYR A 67 0.15 7.83 -1.75
CA TYR A 67 -1.11 8.44 -2.16
C TYR A 67 -2.06 7.35 -2.66
N THR A 68 -3.36 7.64 -2.62
CA THR A 68 -4.40 6.70 -2.99
C THR A 68 -5.40 7.31 -3.96
N ASP A 69 -6.14 6.46 -4.66
CA ASP A 69 -7.36 6.83 -5.37
C ASP A 69 -8.43 5.73 -5.23
N ARG A 70 -9.60 5.94 -5.83
CA ARG A 70 -10.69 4.95 -5.97
C ARG A 70 -10.22 3.70 -6.73
N VAL A 71 -10.92 2.58 -6.59
CA VAL A 71 -10.61 1.31 -7.31
C VAL A 71 -10.81 1.45 -8.82
N ASP A 72 -11.81 2.23 -9.21
CA ASP A 72 -12.29 2.42 -10.57
C ASP A 72 -11.72 3.68 -11.24
N ALA A 73 -10.62 4.23 -10.73
CA ALA A 73 -10.02 5.43 -11.30
C ALA A 73 -9.49 5.11 -12.70
N PRO A 74 -9.87 5.88 -13.72
CA PRO A 74 -9.37 5.66 -15.07
C PRO A 74 -7.90 6.09 -15.16
N GLU A 75 -7.19 5.53 -16.14
CA GLU A 75 -5.74 5.70 -16.31
C GLU A 75 -5.35 7.18 -16.51
N ASP A 76 -6.16 7.95 -17.23
CA ASP A 76 -5.94 9.37 -17.47
C ASP A 76 -6.03 10.20 -16.18
N GLU A 77 -7.00 9.91 -15.31
CA GLU A 77 -7.07 10.55 -13.99
C GLU A 77 -5.85 10.23 -13.11
N LEU A 78 -5.37 8.97 -13.13
CA LEU A 78 -4.16 8.59 -12.40
C LEU A 78 -2.92 9.32 -12.95
N ASN A 79 -2.81 9.39 -14.28
CA ASN A 79 -1.71 10.07 -14.97
C ASN A 79 -1.69 11.58 -14.72
N ASP A 80 -2.86 12.22 -14.66
CA ASP A 80 -2.97 13.65 -14.35
C ASP A 80 -2.56 13.99 -12.92
N ARG A 81 -2.73 13.04 -11.97
CA ARG A 81 -2.30 13.19 -10.58
C ARG A 81 -0.80 13.00 -10.42
N ILE A 82 -0.31 11.81 -10.79
CA ILE A 82 1.09 11.43 -10.72
C ILE A 82 1.41 10.69 -12.03
N PRO A 83 2.24 11.26 -12.92
CA PRO A 83 2.43 10.74 -14.27
C PRO A 83 2.91 9.29 -14.30
N LEU A 84 2.27 8.49 -15.15
CA LEU A 84 2.59 7.07 -15.33
C LEU A 84 3.96 6.86 -15.99
N SER A 85 4.49 7.88 -16.65
CA SER A 85 5.83 7.87 -17.23
C SER A 85 6.95 7.81 -16.18
N ILE A 86 6.65 8.11 -14.91
CA ILE A 86 7.65 8.11 -13.82
C ILE A 86 7.23 7.25 -12.63
N ALA A 87 5.95 6.98 -12.45
CA ALA A 87 5.42 6.31 -11.28
C ALA A 87 4.60 5.06 -11.63
N GLN A 88 4.61 4.10 -10.71
CA GLN A 88 3.83 2.87 -10.83
C GLN A 88 2.71 2.86 -9.80
N TRP A 89 1.49 3.08 -10.27
CA TRP A 89 0.28 2.81 -9.49
C TRP A 89 0.03 1.30 -9.46
N HIS A 90 -0.45 0.79 -8.33
CA HIS A 90 -0.77 -0.63 -8.15
C HIS A 90 -2.03 -0.80 -7.30
N GLN A 91 -2.59 -2.01 -7.32
CA GLN A 91 -3.72 -2.41 -6.49
C GLN A 91 -3.40 -3.72 -5.77
N HIS A 92 -3.91 -3.84 -4.54
CA HIS A 92 -3.92 -5.10 -3.82
C HIS A 92 -5.17 -5.86 -4.23
N ILE A 93 -4.99 -6.94 -4.99
CA ILE A 93 -6.08 -7.70 -5.58
C ILE A 93 -6.12 -9.13 -5.03
N ASN A 94 -7.19 -9.86 -5.36
CA ASN A 94 -7.31 -11.29 -5.06
C ASN A 94 -7.16 -11.61 -3.56
N PHE A 95 -7.64 -10.71 -2.70
CA PHE A 95 -7.52 -10.85 -1.26
C PHE A 95 -8.54 -11.84 -0.73
N CYS A 96 -8.06 -12.93 -0.13
CA CYS A 96 -8.91 -13.86 0.60
C CYS A 96 -8.93 -13.51 2.09
N LYS A 97 -10.05 -13.01 2.62
CA LYS A 97 -10.22 -12.73 4.04
C LYS A 97 -10.43 -14.05 4.79
N ALA A 98 -9.61 -14.29 5.81
CA ALA A 98 -9.73 -15.45 6.68
C ALA A 98 -11.09 -15.47 7.42
N PRO A 99 -11.69 -16.66 7.62
CA PRO A 99 -12.86 -16.80 8.47
C PRO A 99 -12.57 -16.38 9.92
N GLU A 100 -13.64 -16.17 10.69
CA GLU A 100 -13.51 -15.79 12.09
C GLU A 100 -12.66 -16.79 12.89
N GLY A 101 -11.80 -16.26 13.77
CA GLY A 101 -10.85 -17.08 14.54
C GLY A 101 -9.57 -17.50 13.80
N GLN A 102 -9.46 -17.28 12.48
CA GLN A 102 -8.29 -17.72 11.70
C GLN A 102 -7.33 -16.58 11.30
N LYS A 103 -7.36 -15.43 12.00
CA LYS A 103 -6.47 -14.29 11.68
C LYS A 103 -4.98 -14.60 11.77
N ALA A 104 -4.58 -15.64 12.52
CA ALA A 104 -3.18 -16.08 12.56
C ALA A 104 -2.69 -16.60 11.20
N ALA A 105 -3.59 -17.13 10.35
CA ALA A 105 -3.28 -17.66 9.02
C ALA A 105 -3.05 -16.56 7.96
N TYR A 106 -3.07 -15.29 8.35
CA TYR A 106 -2.63 -14.16 7.51
C TYR A 106 -1.11 -14.00 7.44
N PHE A 107 -0.36 -14.67 8.32
CA PHE A 107 1.07 -14.40 8.50
C PHE A 107 1.88 -15.70 8.58
N GLY A 108 3.18 -15.57 8.35
CA GLY A 108 4.12 -16.69 8.36
C GLY A 108 4.35 -17.29 6.96
N PRO A 109 5.31 -18.22 6.83
CA PRO A 109 5.68 -18.81 5.54
C PRO A 109 4.55 -19.61 4.88
N ASP A 110 3.61 -20.12 5.67
CA ASP A 110 2.47 -20.91 5.22
C ASP A 110 1.14 -20.09 5.25
N ALA A 111 1.24 -18.76 5.17
CA ALA A 111 0.05 -17.90 5.13
C ALA A 111 -0.86 -18.34 3.98
N LYS A 112 -2.14 -18.58 4.33
CA LYS A 112 -3.16 -18.99 3.35
C LYS A 112 -4.00 -17.80 2.92
N PHE A 113 -4.33 -16.94 3.87
CA PHE A 113 -5.24 -15.83 3.69
C PHE A 113 -4.48 -14.50 3.63
N GLY A 114 -5.16 -13.46 3.17
CA GLY A 114 -4.72 -12.07 3.21
C GLY A 114 -3.67 -11.71 2.17
N LEU A 115 -2.96 -10.60 2.43
CA LEU A 115 -2.01 -10.04 1.45
C LEU A 115 -0.83 -10.97 1.20
N LEU A 116 -0.36 -11.68 2.23
CA LEU A 116 0.74 -12.65 2.15
C LEU A 116 0.26 -14.07 1.85
N GLY A 117 -1.04 -14.23 1.60
CA GLY A 117 -1.68 -15.53 1.49
C GLY A 117 -1.45 -16.20 0.13
N SER A 118 -1.30 -17.52 0.14
CA SER A 118 -1.22 -18.33 -1.08
C SER A 118 -2.57 -18.49 -1.81
N ILE A 119 -3.70 -18.17 -1.18
CA ILE A 119 -5.03 -18.26 -1.80
C ILE A 119 -5.34 -16.96 -2.55
N THR A 120 -5.33 -17.05 -3.88
CA THR A 120 -5.50 -15.89 -4.79
C THR A 120 -6.65 -16.04 -5.79
N THR A 121 -7.45 -17.11 -5.68
CA THR A 121 -8.65 -17.29 -6.52
C THR A 121 -9.91 -17.26 -5.67
N ARG A 122 -11.03 -16.89 -6.30
CA ARG A 122 -12.34 -16.85 -5.64
C ARG A 122 -12.73 -18.25 -5.14
N GLU A 123 -12.60 -19.24 -6.01
CA GLU A 123 -13.04 -20.60 -5.75
C GLU A 123 -12.27 -21.21 -4.57
N ALA A 124 -10.94 -21.06 -4.54
CA ALA A 124 -10.11 -21.55 -3.44
C ALA A 124 -10.37 -20.80 -2.14
N CYS A 125 -10.69 -19.50 -2.22
CA CYS A 125 -11.05 -18.71 -1.04
C CYS A 125 -12.36 -19.17 -0.42
N GLU A 126 -13.40 -19.34 -1.24
CA GLU A 126 -14.72 -19.81 -0.80
C GLU A 126 -14.64 -21.26 -0.28
N GLU A 127 -13.87 -22.14 -0.92
CA GLU A 127 -13.63 -23.52 -0.45
C GLU A 127 -12.91 -23.56 0.91
N ALA A 128 -11.97 -22.64 1.14
CA ALA A 128 -11.30 -22.48 2.43
C ALA A 128 -12.17 -21.79 3.50
N GLY A 129 -13.42 -21.45 3.17
CA GLY A 129 -14.37 -20.76 4.05
C GLY A 129 -14.06 -19.27 4.25
N GLY A 130 -13.23 -18.68 3.39
CA GLY A 130 -12.91 -17.26 3.39
C GLY A 130 -13.92 -16.40 2.64
N GLU A 131 -13.73 -15.09 2.70
CA GLU A 131 -14.48 -14.10 1.93
C GLU A 131 -13.56 -13.50 0.87
N PHE A 132 -13.88 -13.71 -0.41
CA PHE A 132 -13.05 -13.23 -1.51
C PHE A 132 -13.34 -11.76 -1.85
N HIS A 133 -12.28 -10.96 -1.88
CA HIS A 133 -12.32 -9.57 -2.28
C HIS A 133 -11.41 -9.38 -3.51
N PRO A 134 -11.95 -9.06 -4.70
CA PRO A 134 -11.12 -8.83 -5.88
C PRO A 134 -10.20 -7.61 -5.71
N HIS A 135 -10.61 -6.63 -4.91
CA HIS A 135 -9.81 -5.48 -4.48
C HIS A 135 -10.05 -5.25 -2.98
N ILE A 136 -8.99 -5.07 -2.19
CA ILE A 136 -9.10 -4.76 -0.74
C ILE A 136 -8.80 -3.29 -0.42
N PHE A 137 -8.18 -2.58 -1.38
CA PHE A 137 -7.92 -1.13 -1.37
C PHE A 137 -8.21 -0.54 -2.75
N GLY A 138 -8.11 0.79 -2.90
CA GLY A 138 -8.08 1.45 -4.19
C GLY A 138 -6.68 1.47 -4.81
N TRP A 139 -6.48 2.29 -5.84
CA TRP A 139 -5.14 2.54 -6.39
C TRP A 139 -4.22 3.14 -5.33
N MET A 140 -2.96 2.70 -5.34
CA MET A 140 -1.91 3.22 -4.46
C MET A 140 -0.66 3.54 -5.28
N VAL A 141 0.06 4.57 -4.86
CA VAL A 141 1.37 4.89 -5.40
C VAL A 141 2.30 5.34 -4.27
N HIS A 142 3.49 4.76 -4.25
CA HIS A 142 4.51 5.04 -3.26
C HIS A 142 5.58 5.95 -3.85
N VAL A 143 6.06 6.91 -3.05
CA VAL A 143 7.20 7.76 -3.39
C VAL A 143 8.24 7.75 -2.27
N TYR A 144 9.50 7.52 -2.64
CA TYR A 144 10.66 7.44 -1.77
C TYR A 144 11.68 8.53 -2.15
N PRO A 145 11.42 9.80 -1.81
CA PRO A 145 12.22 10.93 -2.30
C PRO A 145 13.64 10.98 -1.74
N TYR A 146 13.97 10.12 -0.78
CA TYR A 146 15.31 10.03 -0.19
C TYR A 146 16.18 8.95 -0.86
N LYS A 147 15.66 8.18 -1.81
CA LYS A 147 16.45 7.20 -2.57
C LYS A 147 17.34 7.94 -3.57
N THR A 148 18.60 7.53 -3.66
CA THR A 148 19.58 8.12 -4.59
C THR A 148 19.52 7.50 -5.98
N ASP A 149 19.02 6.27 -6.10
CA ASP A 149 18.75 5.61 -7.38
C ASP A 149 17.36 6.04 -7.87
N PRO A 150 17.25 6.74 -9.02
CA PRO A 150 15.97 7.19 -9.56
C PRO A 150 14.97 6.06 -9.76
N LYS A 151 15.43 4.84 -10.07
CA LYS A 151 14.55 3.68 -10.27
C LYS A 151 13.84 3.24 -8.98
N LYS A 152 14.38 3.64 -7.82
CA LYS A 152 13.82 3.28 -6.51
C LYS A 152 12.88 4.34 -5.95
N VAL A 153 12.76 5.50 -6.60
CA VAL A 153 11.92 6.60 -6.10
C VAL A 153 10.44 6.25 -6.18
N TRP A 154 10.02 5.47 -7.18
CA TRP A 154 8.63 5.05 -7.39
C TRP A 154 8.46 3.53 -7.44
N SER A 155 9.38 2.79 -6.82
CA SER A 155 9.35 1.32 -6.81
C SER A 155 8.09 0.82 -6.11
N VAL A 156 7.46 -0.19 -6.68
CA VAL A 156 6.43 -0.99 -6.00
C VAL A 156 7.10 -2.02 -5.08
N ASP A 157 8.27 -2.53 -5.50
CA ASP A 157 9.10 -3.48 -4.75
C ASP A 157 10.08 -2.69 -3.86
N ASP A 158 9.71 -2.32 -2.63
CA ASP A 158 10.70 -1.87 -1.61
C ASP A 158 10.84 -2.87 -0.45
N ASP A 159 10.12 -3.99 -0.52
CA ASP A 159 10.35 -5.17 0.29
C ASP A 159 11.07 -6.23 -0.55
N ASN A 160 12.22 -6.66 -0.04
CA ASN A 160 13.10 -7.64 -0.69
C ASN A 160 12.48 -9.06 -0.76
N GLN A 161 11.16 -9.21 -0.63
CA GLN A 161 10.41 -10.47 -0.49
C GLN A 161 8.97 -10.32 -1.00
N GLY A 162 8.80 -10.04 -2.30
CA GLY A 162 7.51 -9.90 -3.01
C GLY A 162 6.55 -11.07 -2.78
N HIS A 163 5.81 -11.00 -1.67
CA HIS A 163 4.83 -11.96 -1.24
C HIS A 163 3.47 -11.30 -1.04
N ASP A 164 3.30 -10.03 -1.39
CA ASP A 164 1.99 -9.40 -1.44
C ASP A 164 1.29 -9.70 -2.77
N ASN A 165 0.00 -10.00 -2.71
CA ASN A 165 -0.86 -10.20 -3.89
C ASN A 165 -1.15 -8.85 -4.58
N MET A 166 -0.10 -8.30 -5.18
CA MET A 166 -0.09 -7.05 -5.94
C MET A 166 -0.35 -7.33 -7.41
N ASP A 167 -1.20 -6.53 -8.05
CA ASP A 167 -1.20 -6.46 -9.50
C ASP A 167 -0.05 -5.58 -9.98
N HIS A 168 0.98 -6.21 -10.55
CA HIS A 168 2.10 -5.55 -11.22
C HIS A 168 1.93 -5.50 -12.74
N SER A 169 0.79 -5.94 -13.26
CA SER A 169 0.53 -5.91 -14.69
C SER A 169 0.62 -4.47 -15.20
N PRO A 170 1.24 -4.23 -16.37
CA PRO A 170 1.16 -2.92 -16.99
C PRO A 170 -0.31 -2.55 -17.15
N MET A 171 -0.68 -1.34 -16.74
CA MET A 171 -2.07 -0.90 -16.80
C MET A 171 -2.63 -1.07 -18.23
N PRO A 172 -3.90 -1.50 -18.39
CA PRO A 172 -4.49 -1.74 -19.70
C PRO A 172 -4.57 -0.45 -20.54
N GLY A 173 -3.54 -0.19 -21.35
CA GLY A 173 -3.44 1.05 -22.14
C GLY A 173 -2.02 1.47 -22.46
N MET A 174 -1.04 1.05 -21.66
CA MET A 174 0.38 1.33 -21.90
C MET A 174 0.94 0.43 -23.02
N LYS A 175 0.83 0.89 -24.28
CA LYS A 175 1.74 0.43 -25.32
C LYS A 175 3.14 0.90 -24.95
N MET A 176 3.96 -0.01 -24.43
CA MET A 176 5.40 0.19 -24.40
C MET A 176 5.88 0.24 -25.85
N ASN A 177 6.20 1.43 -26.35
CA ASN A 177 6.96 1.61 -27.58
C ASN A 177 8.45 1.46 -27.28
#